data_AF-A0A2A2DI75-F1
#
_entry.id   AF-A0A2A2DI75-F1
#
_cell.length_a   1.000
_cell.length_b   1.000
_cell.length_c   1.000
_cell.angle_alpha   90.00
_cell.angle_beta   90.00
_cell.angle_gamma   90.00
#
_symmetry.space_group_name_H-M   'P 1'
#
loop_
_entity.id
_entity.type
_entity.pdbx_description
1 polymer ?
#
loop_
_entity_poly.entity_id
_entity_poly.type
_entity_poly.pdbx_seq_one_letter_code
_entity_poly.pdbx_strand_id
1 'polypeptide(L)'
;MSSDVLTSLTARAIALSPNSQNSVKKIKLKVFWKTINFWTDAYINEYHNAALSIAERLVAEQYWDRNGNIRNNRFTCEDFAIRLLCEFASARQLPVKLKTGTREYRNMEIYQPDEHDRYLSHMYGFTEMVMLTYGAPDMQRVGENVVAVATAAELKPGDILAQAHDRPGDVAHHIQVAMSVSPQQIEIKQGNTSGISVRPFTTVRRLLGSNMADPQNDGYAGMPIESGVYEKQSAGWNYKNLTTGSTREDFLKIFQLYRWNFMEFNRA
;
A
#
# COMPACT_ATOMS: atom_id res chain seq x y z
N MET A 1 10.64 11.76 44.75
CA MET A 1 10.55 11.33 43.34
C MET A 1 9.19 10.69 43.16
N SER A 2 8.33 11.36 42.39
CA SER A 2 6.88 11.14 42.34
C SER A 2 6.51 9.88 41.55
N SER A 3 5.44 9.23 41.98
CA SER A 3 4.87 7.96 41.54
C SER A 3 4.17 7.98 40.17
N ASP A 4 4.60 8.85 39.25
CA ASP A 4 3.83 9.18 38.03
C ASP A 4 4.26 8.42 36.75
N VAL A 5 4.96 7.29 36.88
CA VAL A 5 5.52 6.58 35.69
C VAL A 5 4.82 5.25 35.37
N LEU A 6 3.71 4.88 36.03
CA LEU A 6 3.13 3.53 35.89
C LEU A 6 1.68 3.43 35.36
N THR A 7 1.12 4.48 34.76
CA THR A 7 -0.31 4.47 34.36
C THR A 7 -0.59 4.94 32.92
N SER A 8 0.16 4.48 31.92
CA SER A 8 -0.21 4.72 30.50
C SER A 8 -0.44 3.46 29.65
N LEU A 9 -0.53 2.27 30.24
CA LEU A 9 -1.02 1.06 29.58
C LEU A 9 -2.51 0.84 29.91
N THR A 10 -3.37 1.78 29.49
CA THR A 10 -4.79 1.49 29.34
C THR A 10 -5.08 1.33 27.87
N ALA A 11 -5.40 0.09 27.48
CA ALA A 11 -6.10 -0.21 26.25
C ALA A 11 -7.26 0.77 26.11
N ARG A 12 -7.20 1.67 25.13
CA ARG A 12 -8.36 2.46 24.72
C ARG A 12 -9.33 1.49 24.04
N ALA A 13 -10.11 0.82 24.88
CA ALA A 13 -11.35 0.20 24.48
C ALA A 13 -12.16 1.25 23.70
N ILE A 14 -12.73 0.84 22.57
CA ILE A 14 -13.71 1.61 21.83
C ILE A 14 -14.79 2.02 22.83
N ALA A 15 -14.88 3.31 23.16
CA ALA A 15 -15.92 3.82 24.02
C ALA A 15 -17.24 3.80 23.25
N LEU A 16 -17.92 2.65 23.28
CA LEU A 16 -19.33 2.55 22.95
C LEU A 16 -20.10 3.13 24.15
N SER A 17 -20.29 4.45 24.17
CA SER A 17 -21.22 5.06 25.12
C SER A 17 -22.63 4.49 24.85
N PRO A 18 -23.28 3.82 25.81
CA PRO A 18 -24.63 3.32 25.60
C PRO A 18 -25.57 4.52 25.61
N ASN A 19 -26.12 4.89 24.45
CA ASN A 19 -27.33 5.69 24.41
C ASN A 19 -28.47 4.82 24.96
N SER A 20 -29.32 5.41 25.79
CA SER A 20 -30.39 4.78 26.59
C SER A 20 -31.56 4.21 25.79
N GLN A 21 -31.29 3.59 24.64
CA GLN A 21 -32.23 2.75 23.89
C GLN A 21 -31.64 1.33 23.82
N ASN A 22 -32.13 0.45 24.69
CA ASN A 22 -31.77 -0.96 24.78
C ASN A 22 -32.24 -1.76 23.55
N SER A 23 -31.58 -1.55 22.42
CA SER A 23 -31.42 -2.60 21.41
C SER A 23 -29.93 -2.95 21.39
N VAL A 24 -29.56 -4.13 21.89
CA VAL A 24 -28.21 -4.67 21.67
C VAL A 24 -28.08 -4.91 20.17
N LYS A 25 -27.53 -3.92 19.44
CA LYS A 25 -27.22 -4.08 18.02
C LYS A 25 -26.02 -5.03 17.92
N LYS A 26 -26.28 -6.27 17.49
CA LYS A 26 -25.21 -7.22 17.13
C LYS A 26 -24.46 -6.64 15.92
N ILE A 27 -23.24 -6.16 16.14
CA ILE A 27 -22.35 -5.72 15.05
C ILE A 27 -21.60 -6.95 14.56
N LYS A 28 -21.76 -7.28 13.26
CA LYS A 28 -20.93 -8.27 12.59
C LYS A 28 -19.73 -7.54 11.98
N LEU A 29 -18.52 -8.05 12.22
CA LEU A 29 -17.30 -7.50 11.65
C LEU A 29 -16.74 -8.44 10.59
N LYS A 30 -16.22 -7.86 9.50
CA LYS A 30 -15.26 -8.52 8.62
C LYS A 30 -13.88 -8.36 9.26
N VAL A 31 -13.20 -9.48 9.52
CA VAL A 31 -11.88 -9.50 10.15
C VAL A 31 -10.92 -10.21 9.21
N PHE A 32 -10.10 -9.45 8.50
CA PHE A 32 -9.06 -10.01 7.63
C PHE A 32 -7.87 -10.48 8.45
N TRP A 33 -7.50 -9.73 9.48
CA TRP A 33 -6.68 -10.21 10.58
C TRP A 33 -7.05 -9.43 11.84
N LYS A 34 -6.84 -10.04 13.01
CA LYS A 34 -7.10 -9.36 14.28
C LYS A 34 -6.04 -8.29 14.51
N THR A 35 -6.47 -7.10 14.92
CA THR A 35 -5.58 -6.08 15.45
C THR A 35 -5.43 -6.29 16.95
N ILE A 36 -4.23 -6.66 17.40
CA ILE A 36 -3.90 -6.76 18.82
C ILE A 36 -2.69 -5.91 19.22
N ASN A 37 -1.94 -5.41 18.22
CA ASN A 37 -0.82 -4.49 18.39
C ASN A 37 -1.14 -3.16 17.70
N PHE A 38 -0.32 -2.14 17.95
CA PHE A 38 -0.43 -0.81 17.35
C PHE A 38 0.92 -0.37 16.79
N TRP A 39 0.90 0.48 15.77
CA TRP A 39 2.11 1.08 15.23
C TRP A 39 2.79 1.93 16.31
N THR A 40 4.08 1.68 16.46
CA THR A 40 5.02 2.40 17.32
C THR A 40 6.27 2.68 16.50
N ASP A 41 7.14 3.57 16.97
CA ASP A 41 8.42 3.81 16.31
C ASP A 41 9.25 2.52 16.13
N ALA A 42 9.13 1.58 17.07
CA ALA A 42 9.78 0.27 16.96
C ALA A 42 9.24 -0.54 15.78
N TYR A 43 7.92 -0.65 15.62
CA TYR A 43 7.33 -1.34 14.46
C TYR A 43 7.56 -0.62 13.14
N ILE A 44 7.61 0.71 13.16
CA ILE A 44 7.93 1.51 11.97
C ILE A 44 9.37 1.24 11.53
N ASN A 45 10.32 1.23 12.46
CA ASN A 45 11.72 0.89 12.15
C ASN A 45 11.85 -0.57 11.68
N GLU A 46 11.12 -1.49 12.30
CA GLU A 46 11.10 -2.88 11.87
C GLU A 46 10.50 -3.04 10.46
N TYR A 47 9.46 -2.27 10.13
CA TYR A 47 8.88 -2.23 8.78
C TYR A 47 9.92 -1.82 7.75
N HIS A 48 10.63 -0.72 8.00
CA HIS A 48 11.69 -0.26 7.12
C HIS A 48 12.79 -1.32 6.96
N ASN A 49 13.20 -1.99 8.04
CA ASN A 49 14.21 -3.06 7.97
C ASN A 49 13.71 -4.31 7.21
N ALA A 50 12.41 -4.58 7.23
CA ALA A 50 11.81 -5.76 6.59
C ALA A 50 11.37 -5.51 5.14
N ALA A 51 11.31 -4.26 4.68
CA ALA A 51 10.74 -3.92 3.38
C ALA A 51 11.41 -4.67 2.22
N LEU A 52 12.74 -4.70 2.18
CA LEU A 52 13.50 -5.40 1.14
C LEU A 52 13.23 -6.91 1.14
N SER A 53 13.30 -7.57 2.31
CA SER A 53 13.12 -9.04 2.39
C SER A 53 11.69 -9.47 2.06
N ILE A 54 10.68 -8.65 2.41
CA ILE A 54 9.30 -8.86 1.97
C ILE A 54 9.22 -8.73 0.45
N ALA A 55 9.80 -7.68 -0.13
CA ALA A 55 9.77 -7.45 -1.56
C ALA A 55 10.48 -8.56 -2.36
N GLU A 56 11.62 -9.06 -1.90
CA GLU A 56 12.33 -10.19 -2.52
C GLU A 56 11.49 -11.46 -2.52
N ARG A 57 10.81 -11.72 -1.40
CA ARG A 57 9.88 -12.86 -1.33
C ARG A 57 8.69 -12.68 -2.26
N LEU A 58 8.12 -11.48 -2.36
CA LEU A 58 7.03 -11.19 -3.30
C LEU A 58 7.44 -11.37 -4.76
N VAL A 59 8.70 -11.08 -5.10
CA VAL A 59 9.28 -11.34 -6.44
C VAL A 59 9.41 -12.85 -6.71
N ALA A 60 9.83 -13.63 -5.70
CA ALA A 60 10.07 -15.06 -5.82
C ALA A 60 8.81 -15.94 -5.63
N GLU A 61 7.75 -15.40 -5.05
CA GLU A 61 6.55 -16.15 -4.69
C GLU A 61 5.83 -16.67 -5.94
N GLN A 62 5.55 -17.98 -5.89
CA GLN A 62 4.79 -18.71 -6.89
C GLN A 62 3.57 -19.34 -6.23
N TYR A 63 2.43 -19.28 -6.91
CA TYR A 63 1.18 -19.87 -6.43
C TYR A 63 0.47 -20.65 -7.54
N TRP A 64 -0.36 -21.60 -7.13
CA TRP A 64 -1.21 -22.35 -8.04
C TRP A 64 -2.51 -21.58 -8.24
N ASP A 65 -2.84 -21.25 -9.50
CA ASP A 65 -4.16 -20.72 -9.82
C ASP A 65 -5.24 -21.81 -9.77
N ARG A 66 -6.52 -21.43 -9.88
CA ARG A 66 -7.65 -22.37 -9.81
C ARG A 66 -7.64 -23.44 -10.91
N ASN A 67 -6.87 -23.22 -11.97
CA ASN A 67 -6.71 -24.14 -13.09
C ASN A 67 -5.45 -25.02 -12.94
N GLY A 68 -4.75 -24.92 -11.80
CA GLY A 68 -3.54 -25.68 -11.54
C GLY A 68 -2.31 -25.16 -12.29
N ASN A 69 -2.30 -23.91 -12.76
CA ASN A 69 -1.07 -23.32 -13.31
C ASN A 69 -0.25 -22.66 -12.21
N ILE A 70 1.08 -22.80 -12.30
CA ILE A 70 2.00 -22.03 -11.47
C ILE A 70 2.06 -20.60 -12.04
N ARG A 71 1.75 -19.62 -11.19
CA ARG A 71 1.80 -18.19 -11.50
C ARG A 71 2.78 -17.50 -10.56
N ASN A 72 3.47 -16.50 -11.08
CA ASN A 72 4.22 -15.55 -10.26
C ASN A 72 3.31 -14.39 -9.88
N ASN A 73 3.63 -13.71 -8.78
CA ASN A 73 2.95 -12.48 -8.41
C ASN A 73 3.02 -11.42 -9.52
N ARG A 74 1.90 -10.74 -9.70
CA ARG A 74 1.72 -9.61 -10.59
C ARG A 74 1.11 -8.49 -9.78
N PHE A 75 1.58 -7.27 -9.99
CA PHE A 75 1.08 -6.09 -9.28
C PHE A 75 1.04 -4.89 -10.21
N THR A 76 -0.01 -4.08 -10.10
CA THR A 76 0.09 -2.67 -10.48
C THR A 76 1.02 -1.95 -9.48
N CYS A 77 1.34 -0.71 -9.78
CA CYS A 77 2.40 0.04 -9.11
C CYS A 77 2.08 0.24 -7.61
N GLU A 78 0.85 0.67 -7.32
CA GLU A 78 0.27 0.87 -5.99
C GLU A 78 0.02 -0.45 -5.26
N ASP A 79 -0.41 -1.48 -5.98
CA ASP A 79 -0.77 -2.77 -5.41
C ASP A 79 0.43 -3.46 -4.76
N PHE A 80 1.61 -3.30 -5.36
CA PHE A 80 2.86 -3.78 -4.78
C PHE A 80 3.15 -3.12 -3.42
N ALA A 81 2.98 -1.80 -3.33
CA ALA A 81 3.20 -1.06 -2.08
C ALA A 81 2.18 -1.44 -1.00
N ILE A 82 0.90 -1.60 -1.38
CA ILE A 82 -0.17 -2.07 -0.48
C ILE A 82 0.15 -3.47 0.04
N ARG A 83 0.58 -4.37 -0.85
CA ARG A 83 0.91 -5.75 -0.48
C ARG A 83 2.07 -5.80 0.50
N LEU A 84 3.13 -5.03 0.25
CA LEU A 84 4.29 -4.93 1.15
C LEU A 84 3.87 -4.44 2.55
N LEU A 85 3.03 -3.39 2.63
CA LEU A 85 2.47 -2.89 3.89
C LEU A 85 1.64 -3.96 4.62
N CYS A 86 0.69 -4.58 3.92
CA CYS A 86 -0.25 -5.51 4.52
C CYS A 86 0.43 -6.79 5.02
N GLU A 87 1.45 -7.26 4.30
CA GLU A 87 2.22 -8.43 4.68
C GLU A 87 2.99 -8.25 5.99
N PHE A 88 3.63 -7.10 6.15
CA PHE A 88 4.28 -6.74 7.41
C PHE A 88 3.24 -6.60 8.54
N ALA A 89 2.17 -5.87 8.28
CA ALA A 89 1.17 -5.52 9.27
C ALA A 89 0.38 -6.73 9.76
N SER A 90 -0.03 -7.64 8.86
CA SER A 90 -0.82 -8.81 9.22
C SER A 90 -0.01 -9.79 10.07
N ALA A 91 1.27 -9.98 9.76
CA ALA A 91 2.17 -10.85 10.53
C ALA A 91 2.37 -10.36 11.97
N ARG A 92 2.25 -9.04 12.19
CA ARG A 92 2.39 -8.38 13.50
C ARG A 92 1.07 -7.96 14.11
N GLN A 93 -0.05 -8.31 13.48
CA GLN A 93 -1.39 -7.98 13.96
C GLN A 93 -1.57 -6.47 14.22
N LEU A 94 -0.98 -5.65 13.34
CA LEU A 94 -1.05 -4.19 13.33
C LEU A 94 -2.27 -3.74 12.52
N PRO A 95 -2.89 -2.60 12.85
CA PRO A 95 -4.00 -2.08 12.08
C PRO A 95 -3.52 -1.52 10.74
N VAL A 96 -4.33 -1.63 9.70
CA VAL A 96 -4.15 -0.93 8.43
C VAL A 96 -5.42 -0.17 8.12
N LYS A 97 -5.26 1.10 7.72
CA LYS A 97 -6.36 1.97 7.30
C LYS A 97 -5.97 2.69 6.02
N LEU A 98 -6.72 2.48 4.94
CA LEU A 98 -6.45 3.08 3.64
C LEU A 98 -7.70 3.80 3.13
N LYS A 99 -7.56 5.05 2.71
CA LYS A 99 -8.67 5.89 2.23
C LYS A 99 -8.56 6.15 0.74
N THR A 100 -9.70 6.08 0.08
CA THR A 100 -9.92 6.61 -1.26
C THR A 100 -10.77 7.88 -1.15
N GLY A 101 -11.11 8.50 -2.28
CA GLY A 101 -12.06 9.62 -2.28
C GLY A 101 -13.48 9.28 -1.79
N THR A 102 -13.85 8.00 -1.74
CA THR A 102 -15.23 7.58 -1.46
C THR A 102 -15.35 6.47 -0.41
N ARG A 103 -14.25 5.83 -0.03
CA ARG A 103 -14.25 4.68 0.87
C ARG A 103 -13.02 4.65 1.76
N GLU A 104 -13.21 4.21 2.99
CA GLU A 104 -12.16 3.85 3.92
C GLU A 104 -12.14 2.32 4.08
N TYR A 105 -10.96 1.73 3.97
CA TYR A 105 -10.71 0.31 4.17
C TYR A 105 -9.99 0.10 5.48
N ARG A 106 -10.43 -0.90 6.24
CA ARG A 106 -9.75 -1.33 7.47
C ARG A 106 -9.62 -2.84 7.48
N ASN A 107 -8.52 -3.34 8.02
CA ASN A 107 -8.33 -4.79 8.19
C ASN A 107 -9.41 -5.43 9.10
N MET A 108 -10.08 -4.61 9.90
CA MET A 108 -11.31 -4.94 10.62
C MET A 108 -12.35 -3.85 10.36
N GLU A 109 -13.46 -4.19 9.72
CA GLU A 109 -14.53 -3.24 9.38
C GLU A 109 -15.93 -3.84 9.59
N ILE A 110 -16.95 -2.99 9.62
CA ILE A 110 -18.36 -3.42 9.73
C ILE A 110 -18.70 -4.25 8.51
N TYR A 111 -19.18 -5.47 8.72
CA TYR A 111 -19.46 -6.39 7.64
C TYR A 111 -20.62 -5.90 6.76
N GLN A 112 -20.39 -5.85 5.46
CA GLN A 112 -21.35 -5.57 4.40
C GLN A 112 -21.27 -6.70 3.37
N PRO A 113 -22.33 -7.51 3.17
CA PRO A 113 -22.31 -8.66 2.26
C PRO A 113 -21.80 -8.31 0.85
N ASP A 114 -22.32 -7.23 0.27
CA ASP A 114 -21.99 -6.78 -1.09
C ASP A 114 -20.51 -6.38 -1.26
N GLU A 115 -19.84 -6.05 -0.15
CA GLU A 115 -18.43 -5.63 -0.17
C GLU A 115 -17.48 -6.75 0.27
N HIS A 116 -17.94 -7.72 1.06
CA HIS A 116 -17.05 -8.63 1.80
C HIS A 116 -17.17 -10.10 1.43
N ASP A 117 -18.29 -10.55 0.86
CA ASP A 117 -18.53 -11.98 0.65
C ASP A 117 -17.58 -12.61 -0.37
N ARG A 118 -17.08 -11.81 -1.32
CA ARG A 118 -16.13 -12.27 -2.35
C ARG A 118 -14.68 -12.40 -1.85
N TYR A 119 -14.36 -11.86 -0.68
CA TYR A 119 -13.00 -11.81 -0.17
C TYR A 119 -12.82 -12.76 1.02
N LEU A 120 -11.73 -13.52 1.03
CA LEU A 120 -11.41 -14.39 2.16
C LEU A 120 -10.93 -13.57 3.37
N SER A 121 -11.15 -14.10 4.58
CA SER A 121 -10.79 -13.44 5.85
C SER A 121 -9.33 -13.67 6.23
N HIS A 122 -8.42 -13.19 5.39
CA HIS A 122 -6.97 -13.18 5.60
C HIS A 122 -6.34 -11.98 4.87
N MET A 123 -5.03 -11.74 5.04
CA MET A 123 -4.32 -10.63 4.41
C MET A 123 -4.59 -10.52 2.90
N TYR A 124 -4.57 -11.63 2.15
CA TYR A 124 -4.78 -11.57 0.70
C TYR A 124 -6.18 -11.05 0.32
N GLY A 125 -7.23 -11.42 1.06
CA GLY A 125 -8.57 -10.93 0.76
C GLY A 125 -8.73 -9.45 1.09
N PHE A 126 -8.01 -8.94 2.09
CA PHE A 126 -7.96 -7.50 2.35
C PHE A 126 -7.27 -6.77 1.20
N THR A 127 -6.09 -7.25 0.78
CA THR A 127 -5.35 -6.61 -0.32
C THR A 127 -6.16 -6.64 -1.60
N GLU A 128 -6.77 -7.78 -1.95
CA GLU A 128 -7.65 -7.90 -3.13
C GLU A 128 -8.84 -6.94 -3.09
N MET A 129 -9.41 -6.70 -1.91
CA MET A 129 -10.51 -5.76 -1.71
C MET A 129 -10.06 -4.31 -1.90
N VAL A 130 -8.91 -3.93 -1.34
CA VAL A 130 -8.37 -2.56 -1.46
C VAL A 130 -7.94 -2.29 -2.91
N MET A 131 -7.16 -3.20 -3.50
CA MET A 131 -6.58 -3.08 -4.85
C MET A 131 -7.66 -2.90 -5.95
N LEU A 132 -8.89 -3.35 -5.70
CA LEU A 132 -9.99 -3.23 -6.66
C LEU A 132 -10.29 -1.77 -7.06
N THR A 133 -10.14 -0.82 -6.13
CA THR A 133 -10.50 0.58 -6.38
C THR A 133 -9.49 1.60 -5.88
N TYR A 134 -8.47 1.17 -5.15
CA TYR A 134 -7.40 2.04 -4.69
C TYR A 134 -6.40 2.26 -5.81
N GLY A 135 -6.18 3.52 -6.22
CA GLY A 135 -5.20 3.85 -7.25
C GLY A 135 -4.02 4.67 -6.72
N ALA A 136 -3.00 4.88 -7.56
CA ALA A 136 -1.90 5.80 -7.28
C ALA A 136 -2.34 7.19 -6.73
N PRO A 137 -3.41 7.84 -7.24
CA PRO A 137 -3.90 9.11 -6.68
C PRO A 137 -4.39 9.04 -5.23
N ASP A 138 -4.87 7.87 -4.79
CA ASP A 138 -5.30 7.70 -3.40
C ASP A 138 -4.10 7.55 -2.47
N MET A 139 -2.98 6.98 -2.95
CA MET A 139 -1.75 6.86 -2.17
C MET A 139 -1.17 8.18 -1.70
N GLN A 140 -1.25 9.23 -2.52
CA GLN A 140 -0.69 10.56 -2.21
C GLN A 140 -1.54 11.38 -1.22
N ARG A 141 -2.59 10.82 -0.60
CA ARG A 141 -3.45 11.53 0.36
C ARG A 141 -2.72 11.80 1.68
N VAL A 142 -2.08 12.96 1.77
CA VAL A 142 -1.33 13.43 2.95
C VAL A 142 -2.26 13.62 4.14
N GLY A 143 -1.84 13.13 5.32
CA GLY A 143 -2.63 13.18 6.55
C GLY A 143 -3.64 12.04 6.69
N GLU A 144 -3.89 11.29 5.61
CA GLU A 144 -4.78 10.12 5.58
C GLU A 144 -3.95 8.83 5.41
N ASN A 145 -3.41 8.62 4.22
CA ASN A 145 -2.66 7.41 3.88
C ASN A 145 -1.16 7.58 4.11
N VAL A 146 -0.66 8.79 3.88
CA VAL A 146 0.78 9.09 3.90
C VAL A 146 1.10 10.39 4.64
N VAL A 147 2.36 10.56 5.00
CA VAL A 147 2.98 11.82 5.38
C VAL A 147 4.05 12.17 4.34
N ALA A 148 4.24 13.45 4.07
CA ALA A 148 5.28 13.90 3.15
C ALA A 148 6.68 13.64 3.72
N VAL A 149 7.59 13.21 2.85
CA VAL A 149 9.03 13.14 3.13
C VAL A 149 9.67 14.31 2.38
N ALA A 150 10.41 15.17 3.06
CA ALA A 150 10.82 16.44 2.48
C ALA A 150 11.92 16.27 1.43
N THR A 151 12.83 15.32 1.64
CA THR A 151 14.00 15.13 0.79
C THR A 151 14.32 13.66 0.54
N ALA A 152 15.02 13.40 -0.57
CA ALA A 152 15.54 12.07 -0.91
C ALA A 152 16.45 11.48 0.19
N ALA A 153 17.11 12.33 0.98
CA ALA A 153 17.99 11.91 2.08
C ALA A 153 17.21 11.39 3.31
N GLU A 154 15.94 11.74 3.43
CA GLU A 154 15.06 11.29 4.54
C GLU A 154 14.29 10.02 4.21
N LEU A 155 14.37 9.55 2.95
CA LEU A 155 13.76 8.29 2.53
C LEU A 155 14.35 7.13 3.33
N LYS A 156 13.47 6.17 3.62
CA LYS A 156 13.79 4.88 4.22
C LYS A 156 13.22 3.77 3.33
N PRO A 157 13.77 2.55 3.39
CA PRO A 157 13.16 1.41 2.70
C PRO A 157 11.67 1.25 3.07
N GLY A 158 10.81 0.95 2.10
CA GLY A 158 9.35 0.92 2.27
C GLY A 158 8.67 2.29 2.08
N ASP A 159 9.42 3.38 1.99
CA ASP A 159 8.86 4.68 1.60
C ASP A 159 8.48 4.70 0.11
N ILE A 160 7.60 5.62 -0.24
CA ILE A 160 6.89 5.69 -1.51
C ILE A 160 7.41 6.87 -2.32
N LEU A 161 7.69 6.62 -3.60
CA LEU A 161 7.94 7.64 -4.61
C LEU A 161 6.72 7.65 -5.55
N ALA A 162 5.97 8.75 -5.53
CA ALA A 162 4.77 8.91 -6.35
C ALA A 162 5.02 9.87 -7.53
N GLN A 163 4.99 9.36 -8.76
CA GLN A 163 5.21 10.16 -9.96
C GLN A 163 4.00 11.05 -10.23
N ALA A 164 4.14 12.36 -10.06
CA ALA A 164 3.01 13.29 -10.01
C ALA A 164 3.25 14.60 -10.77
N HIS A 165 4.46 15.18 -10.69
CA HIS A 165 4.75 16.51 -11.22
C HIS A 165 4.89 16.57 -12.76
N ASP A 166 4.77 15.43 -13.43
CA ASP A 166 4.71 15.34 -14.90
C ASP A 166 3.26 15.38 -15.43
N ARG A 167 2.27 15.58 -14.57
CA ARG A 167 0.85 15.73 -14.93
C ARG A 167 0.20 16.95 -14.26
N PRO A 168 -0.84 17.55 -14.88
CA PRO A 168 -1.59 18.64 -14.27
C PRO A 168 -2.16 18.26 -12.90
N GLY A 169 -2.04 19.18 -11.93
CA GLY A 169 -2.60 19.03 -10.59
C GLY A 169 -1.79 18.12 -9.66
N ASP A 170 -0.56 17.76 -10.05
CA ASP A 170 0.34 16.91 -9.25
C ASP A 170 -0.36 15.63 -8.77
N VAL A 171 -1.02 14.94 -9.70
CA VAL A 171 -1.78 13.72 -9.42
C VAL A 171 -0.95 12.50 -9.78
N ALA A 172 -0.61 11.72 -8.75
CA ALA A 172 0.15 10.49 -8.88
C ALA A 172 -0.53 9.51 -9.84
N HIS A 173 0.26 8.99 -10.77
CA HIS A 173 -0.19 7.98 -11.72
C HIS A 173 0.71 6.76 -11.79
N HIS A 174 1.83 6.81 -11.08
CA HIS A 174 2.79 5.73 -10.95
C HIS A 174 3.41 5.75 -9.56
N ILE A 175 3.66 4.57 -9.01
CA ILE A 175 4.20 4.38 -7.67
C ILE A 175 5.46 3.52 -7.75
N GLN A 176 6.49 3.93 -7.02
CA GLN A 176 7.67 3.12 -6.75
C GLN A 176 7.86 3.05 -5.24
N VAL A 177 8.52 1.99 -4.77
CA VAL A 177 8.85 1.82 -3.35
C VAL A 177 10.36 1.77 -3.20
N ALA A 178 10.91 2.58 -2.30
CA ALA A 178 12.32 2.55 -1.95
C ALA A 178 12.68 1.23 -1.27
N MET A 179 13.71 0.55 -1.73
CA MET A 179 14.19 -0.73 -1.19
C MET A 179 15.50 -0.55 -0.42
N SER A 180 16.36 0.35 -0.87
CA SER A 180 17.56 0.79 -0.17
C SER A 180 17.78 2.28 -0.44
N VAL A 181 18.37 2.99 0.51
CA VAL A 181 18.64 4.43 0.40
C VAL A 181 20.03 4.72 0.97
N SER A 182 20.83 5.43 0.19
CA SER A 182 22.11 5.98 0.57
C SER A 182 22.24 7.41 0.05
N PRO A 183 23.25 8.19 0.49
CA PRO A 183 23.41 9.55 -0.02
C PRO A 183 23.68 9.66 -1.53
N GLN A 184 24.11 8.55 -2.17
CA GLN A 184 24.45 8.49 -3.59
C GLN A 184 23.46 7.67 -4.43
N GLN A 185 22.65 6.82 -3.81
CA GLN A 185 21.85 5.84 -4.53
C GLN A 185 20.56 5.50 -3.79
N ILE A 186 19.47 5.36 -4.54
CA ILE A 186 18.18 4.83 -4.07
C ILE A 186 17.82 3.66 -4.96
N GLU A 187 17.72 2.46 -4.41
CA GLU A 187 17.16 1.32 -5.14
C GLU A 187 15.65 1.30 -4.95
N ILE A 188 14.92 0.98 -6.01
CA ILE A 188 13.46 0.88 -5.99
C ILE A 188 12.99 -0.46 -6.54
N LYS A 189 11.79 -0.84 -6.11
CA LYS A 189 10.96 -1.84 -6.79
C LYS A 189 9.60 -1.22 -7.10
N GLN A 190 8.99 -1.69 -8.18
CA GLN A 190 7.70 -1.21 -8.65
C GLN A 190 6.90 -2.35 -9.27
N GLY A 191 5.59 -2.37 -9.04
CA GLY A 191 4.67 -3.04 -9.95
C GLY A 191 4.62 -2.30 -11.28
N ASN A 192 3.95 -2.88 -12.27
CA ASN A 192 3.75 -2.24 -13.56
C ASN A 192 2.42 -2.70 -14.16
N THR A 193 1.88 -1.97 -15.13
CA THR A 193 0.56 -2.27 -15.71
C THR A 193 0.68 -2.54 -17.20
N SER A 194 0.12 -3.65 -17.67
CA SER A 194 0.03 -3.98 -19.09
C SER A 194 -1.19 -3.32 -19.74
N GLY A 195 -0.96 -2.54 -20.79
CA GLY A 195 -2.02 -1.94 -21.60
C GLY A 195 -2.32 -0.46 -21.31
N ILE A 196 -3.22 0.10 -22.12
CA ILE A 196 -3.66 1.51 -22.06
C ILE A 196 -4.59 1.67 -20.84
N SER A 197 -4.00 1.96 -19.67
CA SER A 197 -4.73 2.29 -18.43
C SER A 197 -5.13 3.77 -18.35
N VAL A 198 -5.54 4.35 -19.48
CA VAL A 198 -6.08 5.70 -19.55
C VAL A 198 -7.56 5.65 -19.92
N ARG A 199 -8.35 6.56 -19.34
CA ARG A 199 -9.73 6.78 -19.76
C ARG A 199 -9.74 7.23 -21.22
N PRO A 200 -10.67 6.76 -22.06
CA PRO A 200 -11.89 6.00 -21.72
C PRO A 200 -11.74 4.47 -21.80
N PHE A 201 -10.56 3.93 -22.12
CA PHE A 201 -10.39 2.49 -22.40
C PHE A 201 -10.65 1.60 -21.17
N THR A 202 -10.29 2.07 -19.97
CA THR A 202 -10.59 1.38 -18.71
C THR A 202 -12.10 1.35 -18.39
N THR A 203 -12.87 2.36 -18.82
CA THR A 203 -14.32 2.42 -18.64
C THR A 203 -15.06 1.43 -19.54
N VAL A 204 -14.63 1.30 -20.80
CA VAL A 204 -15.22 0.35 -21.77
C VAL A 204 -14.94 -1.10 -21.39
N ARG A 205 -13.71 -1.42 -20.95
CA ARG A 205 -13.37 -2.78 -20.49
C ARG A 205 -14.12 -3.20 -19.22
N ARG A 206 -14.31 -2.26 -18.28
CA ARG A 206 -15.17 -2.44 -17.09
C ARG A 206 -16.63 -2.74 -17.46
N LEU A 207 -17.16 -2.10 -18.50
CA LEU A 207 -18.50 -2.36 -19.06
C LEU A 207 -18.62 -3.74 -19.75
N LEU A 208 -17.51 -4.27 -20.27
CA LEU A 208 -17.43 -5.58 -20.94
C LEU A 208 -17.03 -6.73 -19.98
N GLY A 209 -17.12 -6.53 -18.66
CA GLY A 209 -16.85 -7.57 -17.66
C GLY A 209 -15.38 -7.89 -17.41
N SER A 210 -14.44 -7.14 -18.00
CA SER A 210 -13.00 -7.28 -17.76
C SER A 210 -12.52 -6.13 -16.87
N ASN A 211 -12.58 -6.31 -15.55
CA ASN A 211 -12.02 -5.33 -14.63
C ASN A 211 -10.51 -5.56 -14.49
N MET A 212 -9.72 -4.78 -15.23
CA MET A 212 -8.25 -4.82 -15.24
C MET A 212 -7.61 -4.46 -13.89
N ALA A 213 -8.37 -3.82 -13.00
CA ALA A 213 -7.94 -3.48 -11.63
C ALA A 213 -8.27 -4.59 -10.61
N ASP A 214 -9.02 -5.63 -10.99
CA ASP A 214 -9.42 -6.69 -10.08
C ASP A 214 -8.40 -7.84 -10.09
N PRO A 215 -7.60 -8.02 -9.02
CA PRO A 215 -6.57 -9.06 -8.97
C PRO A 215 -7.12 -10.48 -8.94
N GLN A 216 -8.43 -10.66 -8.69
CA GLN A 216 -9.08 -11.98 -8.75
C GLN A 216 -9.46 -12.40 -10.18
N ASN A 217 -9.33 -11.52 -11.18
CA ASN A 217 -9.71 -11.79 -12.57
C ASN A 217 -8.50 -12.18 -13.44
N ASP A 218 -8.72 -13.08 -14.41
CA ASP A 218 -7.70 -13.49 -15.40
C ASP A 218 -7.19 -12.31 -16.26
N GLY A 219 -7.97 -11.23 -16.36
CA GLY A 219 -7.64 -10.00 -17.09
C GLY A 219 -6.94 -8.93 -16.25
N TYR A 220 -6.50 -9.24 -15.02
CA TYR A 220 -5.76 -8.31 -14.17
C TYR A 220 -4.51 -7.78 -14.87
N ALA A 221 -4.34 -6.46 -14.85
CA ALA A 221 -3.34 -5.78 -15.67
C ALA A 221 -1.95 -5.72 -15.03
N GLY A 222 -1.81 -6.10 -13.76
CA GLY A 222 -0.52 -6.13 -13.07
C GLY A 222 0.53 -6.94 -13.83
N MET A 223 1.77 -6.50 -13.75
CA MET A 223 2.93 -7.11 -14.38
C MET A 223 3.92 -7.60 -13.31
N PRO A 224 4.92 -8.41 -13.69
CA PRO A 224 6.01 -8.77 -12.78
C PRO A 224 6.67 -7.51 -12.19
N ILE A 225 7.11 -7.63 -10.94
CA ILE A 225 7.80 -6.54 -10.24
C ILE A 225 9.12 -6.23 -10.95
N GLU A 226 9.34 -4.96 -11.25
CA GLU A 226 10.58 -4.46 -11.85
C GLU A 226 11.47 -3.81 -10.78
N SER A 227 12.77 -3.74 -11.06
CA SER A 227 13.74 -3.01 -10.25
C SER A 227 14.33 -1.82 -10.99
N GLY A 228 14.68 -0.78 -10.24
CA GLY A 228 15.35 0.39 -10.76
C GLY A 228 16.27 1.01 -9.72
N VAL A 229 17.07 1.94 -10.17
CA VAL A 229 18.01 2.66 -9.32
C VAL A 229 18.01 4.13 -9.69
N TYR A 230 18.02 4.99 -8.68
CA TYR A 230 18.35 6.40 -8.82
C TYR A 230 19.78 6.63 -8.34
N GLU A 231 20.59 7.32 -9.14
CA GLU A 231 21.96 7.69 -8.82
C GLU A 231 22.09 9.20 -8.75
N LYS A 232 22.65 9.70 -7.65
CA LYS A 232 22.83 11.13 -7.44
C LYS A 232 23.89 11.67 -8.39
N GLN A 233 23.52 12.74 -9.08
CA GLN A 233 24.38 13.53 -9.95
C GLN A 233 24.48 14.97 -9.42
N SER A 234 25.33 15.79 -10.04
CA SER A 234 25.45 17.21 -9.69
C SER A 234 24.15 17.99 -9.90
N ALA A 235 23.37 17.62 -10.92
CA ALA A 235 22.14 18.32 -11.32
C ALA A 235 20.84 17.65 -10.85
N GLY A 236 20.90 16.57 -10.06
CA GLY A 236 19.70 15.84 -9.62
C GLY A 236 19.92 14.35 -9.48
N TRP A 237 18.91 13.54 -9.76
CA TRP A 237 18.97 12.08 -9.63
C TRP A 237 18.61 11.38 -10.94
N ASN A 238 19.59 10.73 -11.56
CA ASN A 238 19.36 9.97 -12.78
C ASN A 238 18.75 8.62 -12.44
N TYR A 239 17.82 8.15 -13.26
CA TYR A 239 17.16 6.86 -13.12
C TYR A 239 17.66 5.86 -14.15
N LYS A 240 17.83 4.61 -13.73
CA LYS A 240 18.03 3.44 -14.59
C LYS A 240 17.07 2.32 -14.17
N ASN A 241 16.24 1.87 -15.10
CA ASN A 241 15.47 0.64 -14.92
C ASN A 241 16.40 -0.56 -15.16
N LEU A 242 16.56 -1.41 -14.15
CA LEU A 242 17.46 -2.57 -14.22
C LEU A 242 16.83 -3.76 -14.95
N THR A 243 15.50 -3.77 -15.11
CA THR A 243 14.77 -4.79 -15.85
C THR A 243 14.77 -4.53 -17.36
N THR A 244 14.55 -3.28 -17.78
CA THR A 244 14.45 -2.90 -19.21
C THR A 244 15.72 -2.26 -19.76
N GLY A 245 16.64 -1.82 -18.89
CA GLY A 245 17.85 -1.07 -19.28
C GLY A 245 17.61 0.39 -19.64
N SER A 246 16.36 0.88 -19.56
CA SER A 246 16.03 2.27 -19.88
C SER A 246 16.60 3.26 -18.86
N THR A 247 17.00 4.44 -19.34
CA THR A 247 17.57 5.51 -18.50
C THR A 247 16.82 6.84 -18.67
N ARG A 248 16.86 7.68 -17.63
CA ARG A 248 16.29 9.03 -17.61
C ARG A 248 17.18 9.94 -16.76
N GLU A 249 17.48 11.13 -17.26
CA GLU A 249 18.25 12.13 -16.50
C GLU A 249 17.34 12.91 -15.56
N ASP A 250 17.84 13.20 -14.35
CA ASP A 250 17.16 14.00 -13.32
C ASP A 250 15.67 13.65 -13.18
N PHE A 251 15.39 12.36 -13.04
CA PHE A 251 14.03 11.81 -13.09
C PHE A 251 13.34 11.86 -11.73
N LEU A 252 14.06 11.89 -10.62
CA LEU A 252 13.43 11.95 -9.29
C LEU A 252 12.63 13.24 -9.09
N LYS A 253 12.98 14.34 -9.78
CA LYS A 253 12.29 15.64 -9.63
C LYS A 253 10.80 15.59 -9.93
N ILE A 254 10.33 14.60 -10.70
CA ILE A 254 8.91 14.47 -11.04
C ILE A 254 8.12 13.67 -10.01
N PHE A 255 8.78 13.21 -8.94
CA PHE A 255 8.19 12.41 -7.87
C PHE A 255 7.96 13.23 -6.61
N GLN A 256 6.82 12.99 -6.00
CA GLN A 256 6.55 13.34 -4.60
C GLN A 256 7.00 12.18 -3.71
N LEU A 257 7.57 12.50 -2.55
CA LEU A 257 8.13 11.53 -1.63
C LEU A 257 7.22 11.39 -0.40
N TYR A 258 6.90 10.14 -0.05
CA TYR A 258 5.92 9.84 0.96
C TYR A 258 6.35 8.68 1.87
N ARG A 259 5.87 8.71 3.10
CA ARG A 259 5.92 7.59 4.04
C ARG A 259 4.50 7.25 4.46
N TRP A 260 4.19 5.98 4.68
CA TRP A 260 2.89 5.61 5.23
C TRP A 260 2.60 6.37 6.53
N ASN A 261 1.34 6.79 6.71
CA ASN A 261 0.91 7.43 7.92
C ASN A 261 0.59 6.37 9.00
N PHE A 262 1.63 5.66 9.45
CA PHE A 262 1.51 4.53 10.38
C PHE A 262 0.70 4.89 11.64
N MET A 263 0.88 6.10 12.15
CA MET A 263 0.19 6.56 13.35
C MET A 263 -1.30 6.84 13.11
N GLU A 264 -1.69 7.24 11.90
CA GLU A 264 -3.09 7.38 11.53
C GLU A 264 -3.80 6.02 11.45
N PHE A 265 -3.08 4.95 11.13
CA PHE A 265 -3.64 3.59 11.10
C PHE A 265 -4.08 3.11 12.50
N ASN A 266 -3.50 3.64 13.57
CA ASN A 266 -3.93 3.34 14.94
C ASN A 266 -5.28 3.97 15.31
N ARG A 267 -5.75 4.96 14.56
CA ARG A 267 -6.98 5.69 14.90
C ARG A 267 -8.20 4.90 14.43
N ALA A 268 -9.19 4.81 15.32
CA ALA A 268 -10.49 4.19 15.08
C ALA A 268 -11.28 4.87 13.95
#